data_AF-A0A495ZSR1-F1
#
_entry.id   AF-A0A495ZSR1-F1
#
_cell.length_a   1.000
_cell.length_b   1.000
_cell.length_c   1.000
_cell.angle_alpha   90.00
_cell.angle_beta   90.00
_cell.angle_gamma   90.00
#
_symmetry.space_group_name_H-M   'P 1'
#
loop_
_entity.id
_entity.type
_entity.pdbx_description
1 polymer ?
#
loop_
_entity_poly.entity_id
_entity_poly.type
_entity_poly.pdbx_seq_one_letter_code
_entity_poly.pdbx_strand_id
1 'polypeptide(L)'
;MTEAFVPEKFKQAFRSYYWKWGVAWGVSLCFILALNLDKMVRFFESLNAPPDMVSDFISTGEIVIAGLFANGAIAIGGGLACGFIAIGGLMSIGVIAIGGGMSWGIIAIGGTQAWGIIALSGLYGFGPVAIGGMMAIGSQTCGYLSLSYTRRCKGRHKFSPYHQDDQAVKFFTHFMPKLKSAFSSTHNG
;
A
#
# COMPACT_ATOMS: atom_id res chain seq x y z
N MET A 1 2.75 -36.75 5.23
CA MET A 1 3.32 -36.46 3.90
C MET A 1 3.95 -35.08 3.98
N THR A 2 5.27 -34.98 3.82
CA THR A 2 5.99 -33.70 3.88
C THR A 2 5.95 -33.11 2.48
N GLU A 3 5.08 -32.13 2.24
CA GLU A 3 5.05 -31.44 0.94
C GLU A 3 6.40 -30.74 0.74
N ALA A 4 7.09 -31.07 -0.35
CA ALA A 4 8.38 -30.46 -0.64
C ALA A 4 8.15 -29.02 -1.11
N PHE A 5 8.68 -28.05 -0.36
CA PHE A 5 8.63 -26.65 -0.73
C PHE A 5 9.65 -26.35 -1.84
N VAL A 6 9.19 -25.71 -2.92
CA VAL A 6 9.99 -25.34 -4.09
C VAL A 6 10.13 -23.81 -4.17
N PRO A 7 11.30 -23.26 -3.78
CA PRO A 7 11.58 -21.82 -3.77
C PRO A 7 11.27 -21.06 -5.06
N GLU A 8 11.54 -21.68 -6.22
CA GLU A 8 11.37 -21.03 -7.51
C GLU A 8 9.89 -20.86 -7.90
N LYS A 9 9.06 -21.87 -7.60
CA LYS A 9 7.60 -21.78 -7.76
C LYS A 9 7.01 -20.69 -6.86
N PHE A 10 7.50 -20.57 -5.63
CA PHE A 10 7.12 -19.48 -4.73
C PHE A 10 7.44 -18.11 -5.32
N LYS A 11 8.67 -17.88 -5.78
CA LYS A 11 9.08 -16.59 -6.36
C LYS A 11 8.25 -16.23 -7.57
N GLN A 12 7.94 -17.20 -8.44
CA GLN A 12 7.09 -17.01 -9.61
C GLN A 12 5.66 -16.61 -9.20
N ALA A 13 5.06 -17.32 -8.25
CA ALA A 13 3.74 -17.00 -7.73
C ALA A 13 3.70 -15.62 -7.07
N PHE A 14 4.69 -15.31 -6.22
CA PHE A 14 4.83 -14.02 -5.56
C PHE A 14 4.99 -12.87 -6.56
N ARG A 15 5.84 -13.02 -7.58
CA ARG A 15 6.04 -12.01 -8.64
C ARG A 15 4.74 -11.69 -9.37
N SER A 16 3.87 -12.67 -9.59
CA SER A 16 2.56 -12.44 -10.21
C SER A 16 1.67 -11.52 -9.35
N TYR A 17 1.65 -11.71 -8.03
CA TYR A 17 0.94 -10.80 -7.12
C TYR A 17 1.57 -9.42 -7.07
N TYR A 18 2.89 -9.38 -6.93
CA TYR A 18 3.64 -8.14 -6.82
C TYR A 18 3.48 -7.24 -8.05
N TRP A 19 3.52 -7.83 -9.25
CA TRP A 19 3.25 -7.11 -10.50
C TRP A 19 1.81 -6.60 -10.57
N LYS A 20 0.82 -7.43 -10.22
CA LYS A 20 -0.60 -7.00 -10.20
C LYS A 20 -0.82 -5.84 -9.25
N TRP A 21 -0.22 -5.90 -8.07
CA TRP A 21 -0.33 -4.83 -7.07
C TRP A 21 0.45 -3.59 -7.48
N GLY A 22 1.65 -3.74 -8.05
CA GLY A 22 2.43 -2.61 -8.56
C GLY A 22 1.74 -1.88 -9.72
N VAL A 23 1.15 -2.62 -10.66
CA VAL A 23 0.35 -2.04 -11.75
C VAL A 23 -0.93 -1.39 -11.21
N ALA A 24 -1.67 -2.08 -10.33
CA ALA A 24 -2.86 -1.51 -9.71
C ALA A 24 -2.50 -0.22 -8.94
N TRP A 25 -1.39 -0.22 -8.19
CA TRP A 25 -0.88 0.94 -7.47
C TRP A 25 -0.51 2.09 -8.41
N GLY A 26 0.25 1.81 -9.47
CA GLY A 26 0.64 2.82 -10.47
C GLY A 26 -0.57 3.41 -11.21
N VAL A 27 -1.54 2.57 -11.57
CA VAL A 27 -2.78 3.01 -12.21
C VAL A 27 -3.63 3.83 -11.24
N SER A 28 -3.77 3.42 -9.97
CA SER A 28 -4.48 4.21 -8.95
C SER A 28 -3.80 5.55 -8.69
N LEU A 29 -2.47 5.58 -8.61
CA LEU A 29 -1.69 6.81 -8.44
C LEU A 29 -1.91 7.77 -9.62
N CYS A 30 -1.77 7.26 -10.85
CA CYS A 30 -2.02 8.04 -12.07
C CYS A 30 -3.48 8.48 -12.17
N PHE A 31 -4.43 7.60 -11.86
CA PHE A 31 -5.86 7.89 -11.92
C PHE A 31 -6.25 8.94 -10.89
N ILE A 32 -5.69 8.92 -9.68
CA ILE A 32 -6.03 9.88 -8.61
C ILE A 32 -5.32 11.22 -8.82
N LEU A 33 -4.09 11.23 -9.33
CA LEU A 33 -3.46 12.46 -9.83
C LEU A 33 -4.23 13.04 -11.02
N ALA A 34 -4.88 12.19 -11.83
CA ALA A 34 -5.72 12.58 -12.97
C ALA A 34 -7.21 12.74 -12.63
N LEU A 35 -7.65 12.41 -11.41
CA LEU A 35 -9.03 12.59 -10.98
C LEU A 35 -9.23 14.09 -10.87
N ASN A 36 -9.89 14.61 -11.90
CA ASN A 36 -10.23 16.01 -12.09
C ASN A 36 -10.83 16.59 -10.81
N LEU A 37 -10.02 17.30 -10.01
CA LEU A 37 -10.53 18.20 -8.98
C LEU A 37 -11.53 19.19 -9.59
N ASP A 38 -11.35 19.56 -10.85
CA ASP A 38 -12.31 20.33 -11.65
C ASP A 38 -13.72 19.73 -11.65
N LYS A 39 -13.88 18.41 -11.63
CA LYS A 39 -15.21 17.78 -11.56
C LYS A 39 -15.84 17.92 -10.19
N MET A 40 -15.04 17.89 -9.12
CA MET A 40 -15.53 18.12 -7.77
C MET A 40 -15.89 19.59 -7.56
N VAL A 41 -15.05 20.52 -8.02
CA VAL A 41 -15.35 21.96 -7.98
C VAL A 41 -16.64 22.26 -8.75
N ARG A 42 -16.76 21.76 -10.00
CA ARG A 42 -17.99 21.92 -10.81
C ARG A 42 -19.22 21.26 -10.20
N PHE A 43 -19.05 20.17 -9.46
CA PHE A 43 -20.14 19.55 -8.72
C PHE A 43 -20.64 20.47 -7.60
N PHE A 44 -19.74 21.06 -6.80
CA PHE A 44 -20.12 22.03 -5.76
C PHE A 44 -20.73 23.31 -6.34
N GLU A 45 -20.19 23.79 -7.47
CA GLU A 45 -20.80 24.89 -8.23
C GLU A 45 -22.23 24.54 -8.68
N SER A 46 -22.47 23.30 -9.14
CA SER A 46 -23.82 22.84 -9.52
C SER A 46 -24.81 22.77 -8.36
N LEU A 47 -24.31 22.71 -7.12
CA LEU A 47 -25.13 22.72 -5.90
C LEU A 47 -25.39 24.13 -5.36
N ASN A 48 -24.88 25.20 -6.01
CA ASN A 48 -24.87 26.57 -5.48
C ASN A 48 -24.28 26.64 -4.06
N ALA A 49 -23.26 25.81 -3.76
CA ALA A 49 -22.58 25.86 -2.48
C ALA A 49 -21.88 27.22 -2.29
N PRO A 50 -21.90 27.79 -1.08
CA PRO A 50 -21.27 29.08 -0.85
C PRO A 50 -19.73 28.94 -0.94
N PRO A 51 -19.00 29.95 -1.45
CA PRO A 51 -17.58 29.82 -1.79
C PRO A 51 -16.67 29.46 -0.60
N ASP A 52 -17.03 29.92 0.60
CA ASP A 52 -16.37 29.60 1.86
C ASP A 52 -16.41 28.09 2.15
N MET A 53 -17.58 27.47 2.00
CA MET A 53 -17.75 26.02 2.15
C MET A 53 -16.91 25.24 1.12
N VAL A 54 -16.85 25.72 -0.13
CA VAL A 54 -16.03 25.08 -1.17
C VAL A 54 -14.55 25.16 -0.81
N SER A 55 -14.08 26.30 -0.29
CA SER A 55 -12.67 26.49 0.09
C SER A 55 -12.25 25.71 1.34
N ASP A 56 -13.17 25.51 2.29
CA ASP A 56 -12.98 24.67 3.46
C ASP A 56 -13.00 23.17 3.12
N PHE A 57 -13.64 22.81 2.00
CA PHE A 57 -13.72 21.44 1.54
C PHE A 57 -12.60 21.07 0.57
N ILE A 58 -12.30 21.92 -0.41
CA ILE A 58 -11.32 21.71 -1.47
C ILE A 58 -10.35 22.89 -1.51
N SER A 59 -9.07 22.61 -1.37
CA SER A 59 -8.02 23.60 -1.51
C SER A 59 -6.96 23.14 -2.53
N THR A 60 -6.62 24.03 -3.45
CA THR A 60 -5.68 23.75 -4.54
C THR A 60 -4.66 24.87 -4.69
N GLY A 61 -3.43 24.52 -5.06
CA GLY A 61 -2.37 25.48 -5.27
C GLY A 61 -1.01 24.80 -5.31
N GLU A 62 0.06 25.57 -5.34
CA GLU A 62 1.41 25.02 -5.23
C GLU A 62 1.68 24.51 -3.81
N ILE A 63 1.30 25.30 -2.81
CA ILE A 63 1.36 24.96 -1.38
C ILE A 63 -0.05 25.11 -0.81
N VAL A 64 -0.57 24.05 -0.21
CA VAL A 64 -1.91 23.98 0.36
C VAL A 64 -1.84 23.50 1.80
N ILE A 65 -2.41 24.26 2.74
CA ILE A 65 -2.46 23.95 4.18
C ILE A 65 -3.86 24.20 4.72
N ALA A 66 -4.86 23.62 4.06
CA ALA A 66 -6.26 23.74 4.41
C ALA A 66 -7.08 22.73 3.60
N GLY A 67 -8.34 22.55 3.97
CA GLY A 67 -9.28 21.75 3.21
C GLY A 67 -9.40 20.31 3.73
N LEU A 68 -10.60 19.75 3.58
CA LEU A 68 -10.78 18.30 3.69
C LEU A 68 -10.03 17.57 2.55
N PHE A 69 -9.98 18.19 1.36
CA PHE A 69 -9.28 17.74 0.18
C PHE A 69 -8.23 18.78 -0.23
N ALA A 70 -6.95 18.46 -0.02
CA ALA A 70 -5.82 19.31 -0.39
C ALA A 70 -5.10 18.74 -1.62
N ASN A 71 -4.88 19.56 -2.64
CA ASN A 71 -4.14 19.17 -3.84
C ASN A 71 -3.10 20.22 -4.23
N GLY A 72 -1.83 19.84 -4.28
CA GLY A 72 -0.76 20.76 -4.64
C GLY A 72 0.60 20.09 -4.75
N ALA A 73 1.66 20.86 -5.00
CA ALA A 73 3.00 20.30 -4.92
C ALA A 73 3.31 19.88 -3.46
N ILE A 74 2.93 20.73 -2.52
CA ILE A 74 2.87 20.42 -1.08
C ILE A 74 1.41 20.55 -0.64
N ALA A 75 0.82 19.45 -0.17
CA ALA A 75 -0.57 19.41 0.26
C ALA A 75 -0.70 18.91 1.70
N ILE A 76 -1.31 19.70 2.56
CA ILE A 76 -1.65 19.34 3.94
C ILE A 76 -3.16 19.50 4.09
N GLY A 77 -3.87 18.38 4.27
CA GLY A 77 -5.33 18.34 4.30
C GLY A 77 -5.88 17.46 5.43
N GLY A 78 -7.07 17.78 5.92
CA GLY A 78 -7.70 17.05 7.02
C GLY A 78 -8.20 15.65 6.64
N GLY A 79 -8.61 15.46 5.38
CA GLY A 79 -9.13 14.19 4.87
C GLY A 79 -8.15 13.54 3.90
N LEU A 80 -8.13 14.05 2.67
CA LEU A 80 -7.26 13.61 1.58
C LEU A 80 -6.24 14.69 1.24
N ALA A 81 -4.96 14.33 1.16
CA ALA A 81 -3.93 15.15 0.56
C ALA A 81 -3.30 14.47 -0.66
N CYS A 82 -3.13 15.21 -1.75
CA CYS A 82 -2.51 14.76 -2.99
C CYS A 82 -1.41 15.73 -3.42
N GLY A 83 -0.21 15.22 -3.72
CA GLY A 83 0.90 16.09 -4.15
C GLY A 83 2.24 15.41 -4.34
N PHE A 84 3.31 16.18 -4.53
CA PHE A 84 4.66 15.62 -4.40
C PHE A 84 4.94 15.26 -2.94
N ILE A 85 4.60 16.18 -2.03
CA ILE A 85 4.57 15.96 -0.59
C ILE A 85 3.11 16.09 -0.14
N ALA A 86 2.57 15.02 0.43
CA ALA A 86 1.18 14.97 0.87
C ALA A 86 1.08 14.55 2.34
N ILE A 87 0.39 15.35 3.15
CA ILE A 87 0.08 15.06 4.56
C ILE A 87 -1.43 15.08 4.73
N GLY A 88 -2.03 13.92 4.95
CA GLY A 88 -3.47 13.75 5.04
C GLY A 88 -3.91 13.13 6.36
N GLY A 89 -5.04 13.57 6.92
CA GLY A 89 -5.59 12.93 8.12
C GLY A 89 -6.07 11.51 7.87
N LEU A 90 -6.84 11.27 6.81
CA LEU A 90 -7.35 9.93 6.45
C LEU A 90 -6.50 9.26 5.37
N MET A 91 -6.15 10.02 4.33
CA MET A 91 -5.48 9.51 3.15
C MET A 91 -4.45 10.50 2.62
N SER A 92 -3.27 10.00 2.27
CA SER A 92 -2.23 10.79 1.60
C SER A 92 -1.70 10.07 0.36
N ILE A 93 -1.48 10.83 -0.71
CA ILE A 93 -1.03 10.31 -1.99
C ILE A 93 0.05 11.23 -2.54
N GLY A 94 1.24 10.69 -2.82
CA GLY A 94 2.31 11.50 -3.37
C GLY A 94 3.62 10.79 -3.59
N VAL A 95 4.70 11.53 -3.86
CA VAL A 95 6.04 10.95 -3.82
C VAL A 95 6.42 10.63 -2.37
N ILE A 96 6.18 11.60 -1.49
CA ILE A 96 6.22 11.45 -0.04
C ILE A 96 4.80 11.61 0.49
N ALA A 97 4.26 10.56 1.10
CA ALA A 97 2.89 10.51 1.57
C ALA A 97 2.85 10.15 3.07
N ILE A 98 2.29 11.04 3.89
CA ILE A 98 2.11 10.85 5.32
C ILE A 98 0.62 10.92 5.66
N GLY A 99 0.03 9.81 6.08
CA GLY A 99 -1.40 9.66 6.27
C GLY A 99 -1.76 9.07 7.62
N GLY A 100 -2.74 9.62 8.32
CA GLY A 100 -3.24 9.02 9.57
C GLY A 100 -3.92 7.67 9.35
N GLY A 101 -4.59 7.47 8.20
CA GLY A 101 -5.17 6.18 7.82
C GLY A 101 -4.31 5.43 6.79
N MET A 102 -4.38 5.86 5.54
CA MET A 102 -3.76 5.18 4.41
C MET A 102 -2.80 6.11 3.66
N SER A 103 -1.67 5.59 3.22
CA SER A 103 -0.66 6.38 2.49
C SER A 103 -0.14 5.65 1.28
N TRP A 104 -0.06 6.36 0.16
CA TRP A 104 0.45 5.86 -1.11
C TRP A 104 1.54 6.76 -1.65
N GLY A 105 2.75 6.22 -1.81
CA GLY A 105 3.83 6.99 -2.42
C GLY A 105 5.11 6.21 -2.64
N ILE A 106 6.17 6.88 -3.12
CA ILE A 106 7.50 6.27 -3.13
C ILE A 106 7.94 6.00 -1.69
N ILE A 107 7.77 7.01 -0.84
CA ILE A 107 7.89 6.93 0.61
C ILE A 107 6.49 7.13 1.17
N ALA A 108 5.95 6.11 1.85
CA ALA A 108 4.61 6.13 2.42
C ALA A 108 4.67 5.85 3.93
N ILE A 109 4.06 6.72 4.73
CA ILE A 109 3.97 6.61 6.19
C ILE A 109 2.49 6.66 6.58
N GLY A 110 1.90 5.51 6.86
CA GLY A 110 0.47 5.39 7.14
C GLY A 110 0.16 4.86 8.53
N GLY A 111 -0.84 5.41 9.24
CA GLY A 111 -1.24 4.84 10.54
C GLY A 111 -1.76 3.41 10.42
N THR A 112 -2.65 3.15 9.46
CA THR A 112 -3.23 1.82 9.21
C THR A 112 -2.49 1.10 8.08
N GLN A 113 -2.34 1.74 6.92
CA GLN A 113 -1.77 1.11 5.72
C GLN A 113 -0.78 2.03 5.01
N ALA A 114 0.32 1.45 4.52
CA ALA A 114 1.26 2.15 3.66
C ALA A 114 1.65 1.32 2.45
N TRP A 115 1.65 1.96 1.29
CA TRP A 115 2.00 1.36 0.01
C TRP A 115 3.07 2.20 -0.68
N GLY A 116 4.25 1.60 -0.91
CA GLY A 116 5.33 2.31 -1.57
C GLY A 116 6.60 1.52 -1.82
N ILE A 117 7.64 2.21 -2.31
CA ILE A 117 8.99 1.62 -2.36
C ILE A 117 9.49 1.41 -0.92
N ILE A 118 9.26 2.42 -0.08
CA ILE A 118 9.44 2.41 1.36
C ILE A 118 8.06 2.62 1.98
N ALA A 119 7.53 1.60 2.62
CA ALA A 119 6.22 1.62 3.27
C ALA A 119 6.38 1.41 4.77
N LEU A 120 6.05 2.44 5.56
CA LEU A 120 6.06 2.41 7.01
C LEU A 120 4.61 2.51 7.50
N SER A 121 4.16 1.53 8.26
CA SER A 121 2.79 1.53 8.76
C SER A 121 2.62 1.02 10.17
N GLY A 122 1.55 1.45 10.83
CA GLY A 122 1.16 0.90 12.13
C GLY A 122 0.66 -0.54 12.01
N LEU A 123 -0.09 -0.89 10.96
CA LEU A 123 -0.66 -2.24 10.79
C LEU A 123 -0.14 -2.97 9.54
N TYR A 124 -0.34 -2.42 8.34
CA TYR A 124 -0.12 -3.15 7.08
C TYR A 124 0.81 -2.41 6.11
N GLY A 125 2.01 -2.95 5.89
CA GLY A 125 3.02 -2.35 5.01
C GLY A 125 3.23 -3.17 3.74
N PHE A 126 3.24 -2.50 2.58
CA PHE A 126 3.39 -3.13 1.28
C PHE A 126 4.43 -2.41 0.43
N GLY A 127 5.49 -3.12 0.04
CA GLY A 127 6.58 -2.50 -0.70
C GLY A 127 7.85 -3.33 -0.77
N PRO A 128 8.82 -3.03 -1.65
CA PRO A 128 10.15 -3.60 -1.59
C PRO A 128 10.74 -3.52 -0.17
N VAL A 129 10.60 -2.38 0.50
CA VAL A 129 10.91 -2.20 1.92
C VAL A 129 9.61 -1.90 2.64
N ALA A 130 9.16 -2.81 3.51
CA ALA A 130 7.88 -2.70 4.19
C ALA A 130 8.00 -2.98 5.69
N ILE A 131 7.47 -2.07 6.49
CA ILE A 131 7.30 -2.22 7.93
C ILE A 131 5.82 -2.06 8.24
N GLY A 132 5.25 -3.04 8.95
CA GLY A 132 3.88 -3.00 9.43
C GLY A 132 3.75 -3.77 10.73
N GLY A 133 3.04 -3.24 11.71
CA GLY A 133 2.92 -3.89 13.02
C GLY A 133 2.32 -5.29 12.91
N MET A 134 1.23 -5.43 12.16
CA MET A 134 0.54 -6.72 11.97
C MET A 134 1.10 -7.50 10.78
N MET A 135 1.30 -6.83 9.63
CA MET A 135 1.73 -7.50 8.41
C MET A 135 2.68 -6.65 7.57
N ALA A 136 3.69 -7.28 6.99
CA ALA A 136 4.56 -6.65 6.00
C ALA A 136 4.78 -7.59 4.80
N ILE A 137 4.64 -7.06 3.58
CA ILE A 137 4.82 -7.82 2.33
C ILE A 137 5.81 -7.10 1.42
N GLY A 138 6.87 -7.81 0.99
CA GLY A 138 7.96 -7.13 0.31
C GLY A 138 9.22 -7.94 0.00
N SER A 139 10.31 -7.22 -0.24
CA SER A 139 11.65 -7.83 -0.35
C SER A 139 12.37 -7.80 1.01
N GLN A 140 12.20 -6.71 1.75
CA GLN A 140 12.71 -6.46 3.08
C GLN A 140 11.54 -6.13 3.98
N THR A 141 11.15 -7.06 4.83
CA THR A 141 9.90 -6.96 5.59
C THR A 141 10.13 -7.04 7.08
N CYS A 142 9.38 -6.25 7.85
CA CYS A 142 9.35 -6.31 9.30
C CYS A 142 7.90 -6.17 9.79
N GLY A 143 7.38 -7.21 10.45
CA GLY A 143 6.04 -7.18 11.05
C GLY A 143 5.70 -8.46 11.80
N TYR A 144 4.54 -8.54 12.44
CA TYR A 144 4.12 -9.78 13.14
C TYR A 144 4.03 -10.97 12.16
N LEU A 145 3.32 -10.77 11.03
CA LEU A 145 3.29 -11.65 9.87
C LEU A 145 4.11 -11.04 8.72
N SER A 146 5.11 -11.75 8.24
CA SER A 146 6.08 -11.19 7.29
C SER A 146 6.20 -12.09 6.06
N LEU A 147 5.85 -11.57 4.88
CA LEU A 147 5.96 -12.27 3.60
C LEU A 147 7.05 -11.63 2.75
N SER A 148 8.10 -12.40 2.44
CA SER A 148 9.20 -11.90 1.61
C SER A 148 9.67 -12.92 0.60
N TYR A 149 10.09 -12.44 -0.58
CA TYR A 149 10.74 -13.28 -1.59
C TYR A 149 12.28 -13.32 -1.43
N THR A 150 12.83 -12.71 -0.39
CA THR A 150 14.27 -12.73 -0.06
C THR A 150 14.53 -13.29 1.34
N ARG A 151 15.80 -13.36 1.77
CA ARG A 151 16.20 -13.72 3.14
C ARG A 151 15.93 -12.62 4.18
N ARG A 152 15.64 -11.40 3.74
CA ARG A 152 15.46 -10.22 4.60
C ARG A 152 14.01 -10.14 5.11
N CYS A 153 13.62 -11.13 5.89
CA CYS A 153 12.29 -11.25 6.46
C CYS A 153 12.39 -11.28 7.99
N LYS A 154 11.95 -10.21 8.64
CA LYS A 154 11.89 -10.09 10.10
C LYS A 154 10.43 -10.13 10.55
N GLY A 155 10.19 -10.79 11.68
CA GLY A 155 8.86 -10.96 12.22
C GLY A 155 8.73 -12.20 13.09
N ARG A 156 7.61 -12.31 13.80
CA ARG A 156 7.31 -13.48 14.63
C ARG A 156 7.02 -14.71 13.75
N HIS A 157 6.19 -14.50 12.73
CA HIS A 157 5.80 -15.54 11.76
C HIS A 157 6.25 -15.09 10.36
N LYS A 158 7.04 -15.93 9.69
CA LYS A 158 7.71 -15.58 8.43
C LYS A 158 7.37 -16.59 7.34
N PHE A 159 7.03 -16.08 6.17
CA PHE A 159 6.93 -16.89 4.96
C PHE A 159 7.86 -16.31 3.89
N SER A 160 8.84 -17.11 3.51
CA SER A 160 9.81 -16.77 2.48
C SER A 160 10.33 -18.03 1.80
N PRO A 161 11.13 -17.93 0.72
CA PRO A 161 11.76 -19.10 0.13
C PRO A 161 12.68 -19.88 1.07
N TYR A 162 13.13 -19.24 2.16
CA TYR A 162 14.15 -19.77 3.07
C TYR A 162 13.63 -20.09 4.47
N HIS A 163 12.36 -19.78 4.74
CA HIS A 163 11.74 -19.99 6.04
C HIS A 163 10.23 -20.06 5.87
N GLN A 164 9.62 -21.14 6.33
CA GLN A 164 8.19 -21.42 6.21
C GLN A 164 7.61 -21.68 7.60
N ASP A 165 7.17 -20.63 8.27
CA ASP A 165 6.41 -20.75 9.52
C ASP A 165 4.97 -21.19 9.21
N ASP A 166 4.47 -22.22 9.90
CA ASP A 166 3.15 -22.80 9.66
C ASP A 166 2.02 -21.77 9.72
N GLN A 167 2.06 -20.82 10.65
CA GLN A 167 1.02 -19.79 10.77
C GLN A 167 1.09 -18.82 9.58
N ALA A 168 2.28 -18.37 9.23
CA ALA A 168 2.47 -17.49 8.08
C ALA A 168 2.07 -18.19 6.77
N VAL A 169 2.45 -19.45 6.58
CA VAL A 169 2.07 -20.24 5.41
C VAL A 169 0.56 -20.37 5.31
N LYS A 170 -0.13 -20.79 6.39
CA LYS A 170 -1.60 -20.90 6.40
C LYS A 170 -2.27 -19.57 6.07
N PHE A 171 -1.83 -18.49 6.71
CA PHE A 171 -2.39 -17.16 6.50
C PHE A 171 -2.21 -16.67 5.05
N PHE A 172 -0.97 -16.68 4.56
CA PHE A 172 -0.66 -16.14 3.23
C PHE A 172 -1.13 -17.06 2.11
N THR A 173 -1.19 -18.37 2.28
CA THR A 173 -1.77 -19.25 1.26
C THR A 173 -3.30 -19.23 1.25
N HIS A 174 -3.94 -18.81 2.35
CA HIS A 174 -5.36 -18.49 2.35
C HIS A 174 -5.61 -17.18 1.57
N PHE A 175 -4.85 -16.13 1.86
CA PHE A 175 -4.97 -14.82 1.20
C PHE A 175 -4.46 -14.79 -0.24
N MET A 176 -3.41 -15.57 -0.54
CA MET A 176 -2.76 -15.70 -1.85
C MET A 176 -2.70 -17.17 -2.27
N PRO A 177 -3.82 -17.75 -2.75
CA PRO A 177 -3.91 -19.18 -3.06
C PRO A 177 -2.85 -19.70 -4.04
N LYS A 178 -2.35 -18.87 -4.95
CA LYS A 178 -1.30 -19.30 -5.89
C LYS A 178 0.02 -19.63 -5.21
N LEU A 179 0.27 -19.16 -3.98
CA LEU A 179 1.44 -19.56 -3.20
C LEU A 179 1.43 -21.04 -2.83
N LYS A 180 0.25 -21.70 -2.82
CA LYS A 180 0.14 -23.15 -2.60
C LYS A 180 0.90 -23.95 -3.67
N SER A 181 1.02 -23.42 -4.89
CA SER A 181 1.79 -24.07 -5.96
C SER A 181 3.27 -24.28 -5.62
N ALA A 182 3.80 -23.55 -4.63
CA ALA A 182 5.15 -23.76 -4.13
C ALA A 182 5.32 -25.08 -3.39
N PHE A 183 4.25 -25.67 -2.89
CA PHE A 183 4.27 -26.96 -2.23
C PHE A 183 3.96 -28.04 -3.27
N SER A 184 4.94 -28.91 -3.55
CA SER A 184 4.74 -30.01 -4.47
C SER A 184 4.27 -31.24 -3.69
N SER A 185 3.16 -31.84 -4.10
CA SER A 185 2.82 -33.19 -3.67
C SER A 185 3.78 -34.14 -4.39
N THR A 186 4.67 -34.78 -3.64
CA THR A 186 5.45 -35.89 -4.18
C THR A 186 4.47 -37.05 -4.39
N HIS A 187 3.98 -37.23 -5.62
CA HIS A 187 3.36 -38.49 -6.02
C HIS A 187 4.49 -39.52 -6.11
N ASN A 188 4.75 -40.23 -5.01
CA ASN A 188 5.44 -41.51 -5.10
C ASN A 188 4.45 -42.46 -5.77
N GLY A 189 4.70 -42.74 -7.06
CA GLY A 189 4.03 -43.83 -7.78
C GLY A 189 4.47 -45.20 -7.27
#